data_AF-A0A8J2KI88-F1
#
_entry.id   AF-A0A8J2KI88-F1
#
_cell.length_a   1.000
_cell.length_b   1.000
_cell.length_c   1.000
_cell.angle_alpha   90.00
_cell.angle_beta   90.00
_cell.angle_gamma   90.00
#
_symmetry.space_group_name_H-M   'P 1'
#
loop_
_entity.id
_entity.type
_entity.pdbx_description
1 polymer ?
#
loop_
_entity_poly.entity_id
_entity_poly.type
_entity_poly.pdbx_seq_one_letter_code
_entity_poly.pdbx_strand_id
1 'polypeptide(L)'
;MAQKFYDECVAQKSKLFSTGNENYSALKELIEHLMADFEHDVWKTLGHLRRALHGNFLFTLDVDMDMKNSSKNAIYLDQPIFGVPRSHLVSRNV
;
A
#
# COMPACT_ATOMS: atom_id res chain seq x y z
N MET A 1 9.30 -23.37 5.52
CA MET A 1 8.39 -22.19 5.53
C MET A 1 8.39 -21.48 4.17
N ALA A 2 9.56 -21.09 3.64
CA ALA A 2 9.67 -20.46 2.31
C ALA A 2 9.11 -21.33 1.17
N GLN A 3 9.36 -22.64 1.18
CA GLN A 3 8.87 -23.54 0.12
C GLN A 3 7.35 -23.68 0.10
N LYS A 4 6.72 -23.78 1.28
CA LYS A 4 5.25 -23.81 1.40
C LYS A 4 4.61 -22.51 0.89
N PHE A 5 5.19 -21.35 1.23
CA PHE A 5 4.74 -20.06 0.71
C PHE A 5 4.89 -19.99 -0.82
N TYR A 6 6.01 -20.46 -1.36
CA TYR A 6 6.23 -20.54 -2.80
C TYR A 6 5.17 -21.42 -3.49
N ASP A 7 4.91 -22.61 -2.96
CA ASP A 7 3.94 -23.55 -3.51
C ASP A 7 2.52 -22.97 -3.48
N GLU A 8 2.16 -22.27 -2.39
CA GLU A 8 0.88 -21.56 -2.25
C GLU A 8 0.74 -20.41 -3.28
N CYS A 9 1.79 -19.61 -3.50
CA CYS A 9 1.79 -18.55 -4.51
C CYS A 9 1.64 -19.12 -5.94
N VAL A 10 2.35 -20.20 -6.26
CA VAL A 10 2.28 -20.84 -7.58
C VAL A 10 0.90 -21.46 -7.81
N ALA A 11 0.33 -22.12 -6.79
CA ALA A 11 -1.02 -22.67 -6.85
C ALA A 11 -2.09 -21.57 -6.99
N GLN A 12 -1.99 -20.47 -6.26
CA GLN A 12 -2.91 -19.33 -6.43
C GLN A 12 -2.82 -18.68 -7.81
N LYS A 13 -1.62 -18.55 -8.37
CA LYS A 13 -1.42 -18.05 -9.73
C LYS A 13 -2.21 -18.91 -10.72
N SER A 14 -2.15 -20.24 -10.61
CA SER A 14 -2.93 -21.14 -11.47
C SER A 14 -4.46 -20.97 -11.33
N LYS A 15 -4.96 -20.68 -10.12
CA LYS A 15 -6.38 -20.41 -9.87
C LYS A 15 -6.85 -19.06 -10.41
N LEU A 16 -6.07 -17.99 -10.25
CA LEU A 16 -6.40 -16.64 -10.72
C LEU A 16 -6.56 -16.55 -12.24
N PHE A 17 -5.85 -17.37 -13.01
CA PHE A 17 -6.03 -17.45 -14.47
C PHE A 17 -7.29 -18.24 -14.88
N SER A 18 -7.88 -19.05 -14.00
CA SER A 18 -9.06 -19.88 -14.28
C SER A 18 -10.38 -19.29 -13.76
N THR A 19 -10.35 -18.50 -12.69
CA THR A 19 -11.53 -17.87 -12.08
C THR A 19 -11.27 -16.38 -11.97
N GLY A 20 -11.80 -15.62 -12.94
CA GLY A 20 -11.73 -14.17 -12.89
C GLY A 20 -12.47 -13.62 -11.65
N ASN A 21 -11.81 -12.73 -10.92
CA ASN A 21 -12.41 -11.65 -10.11
C ASN A 21 -13.08 -11.93 -8.74
N GLU A 22 -12.96 -13.08 -8.10
CA GLU A 22 -13.67 -13.29 -6.81
C GLU A 22 -12.98 -12.73 -5.54
N ASN A 23 -11.72 -12.29 -5.61
CA ASN A 23 -10.96 -11.90 -4.40
C ASN A 23 -10.94 -10.40 -4.05
N TYR A 24 -11.73 -9.56 -4.72
CA TYR A 24 -11.74 -8.11 -4.47
C TYR A 24 -12.87 -7.64 -3.54
N SER A 25 -13.82 -8.51 -3.16
CA SER A 25 -14.97 -8.13 -2.33
C SER A 25 -14.56 -7.58 -0.97
N ALA A 26 -13.69 -8.29 -0.25
CA ALA A 26 -13.21 -7.86 1.07
C ALA A 26 -12.40 -6.55 1.01
N LEU A 27 -11.61 -6.35 -0.05
CA LEU A 27 -10.86 -5.11 -0.24
C LEU A 27 -11.81 -3.95 -0.56
N LYS A 28 -12.82 -4.20 -1.40
CA LYS A 28 -13.82 -3.21 -1.77
C LYS A 28 -14.65 -2.77 -0.56
N GLU A 29 -15.15 -3.71 0.24
CA GLU A 29 -15.89 -3.41 1.47
C GLU A 29 -15.04 -2.62 2.47
N LEU A 30 -13.76 -2.97 2.63
CA LEU A 30 -12.82 -2.24 3.46
C LEU A 30 -12.64 -0.79 2.97
N ILE A 31 -12.46 -0.59 1.65
CA ILE A 31 -12.30 0.74 1.06
C ILE A 31 -13.58 1.55 1.23
N GLU A 32 -14.76 0.98 0.96
CA GLU A 32 -16.05 1.66 1.09
C GLU A 32 -16.31 2.11 2.54
N HIS A 33 -16.03 1.23 3.52
CA HIS A 33 -16.15 1.57 4.93
C HIS A 33 -15.17 2.70 5.33
N LEU A 34 -13.91 2.61 4.89
CA LEU A 34 -12.89 3.61 5.20
C LEU A 34 -13.13 4.94 4.49
N MET A 35 -13.74 4.94 3.31
CA MET A 35 -14.11 6.18 2.60
C MET A 35 -15.23 6.93 3.31
N ALA A 36 -16.17 6.24 3.97
CA ALA A 36 -17.19 6.89 4.79
C ALA A 36 -16.57 7.66 5.98
N ASP A 37 -15.51 7.12 6.58
CA ASP A 37 -14.78 7.75 7.69
C ASP A 37 -13.78 8.83 7.22
N PHE A 38 -13.42 8.85 5.94
CA PHE A 38 -12.42 9.77 5.37
C PHE A 38 -12.86 11.24 5.48
N GLU A 39 -14.15 11.53 5.35
CA GLU A 39 -14.69 12.89 5.49
C GLU A 39 -14.54 13.45 6.91
N HIS A 40 -14.45 12.58 7.92
CA HIS A 40 -14.37 12.96 9.33
C HIS A 40 -12.94 12.96 9.87
N ASP A 41 -12.11 11.98 9.48
CA ASP A 41 -10.71 11.91 9.90
C ASP A 41 -9.84 11.16 8.86
N VAL A 42 -9.27 11.95 7.96
CA VAL A 42 -8.33 11.48 6.93
C VAL A 42 -7.14 10.72 7.52
N TRP A 43 -6.59 11.17 8.66
CA TRP A 43 -5.37 10.60 9.22
C TRP A 43 -5.61 9.22 9.80
N LYS A 44 -6.72 9.06 10.53
CA LYS A 44 -7.13 7.76 11.06
C LYS A 44 -7.38 6.77 9.92
N THR A 45 -8.08 7.21 8.88
CA THR A 45 -8.39 6.41 7.70
C THR A 45 -7.12 5.93 6.98
N LEU A 46 -6.17 6.83 6.72
CA LEU A 46 -4.88 6.49 6.14
C LEU A 46 -4.06 5.54 7.01
N GLY A 47 -4.12 5.71 8.34
CA GLY A 47 -3.49 4.80 9.28
C GLY A 47 -4.06 3.37 9.21
N HIS A 48 -5.39 3.23 9.06
CA HIS A 48 -6.03 1.94 8.88
C HIS A 48 -5.66 1.29 7.54
N LEU A 49 -5.73 2.05 6.44
CA LEU A 49 -5.34 1.57 5.11
C LEU A 49 -3.89 1.09 5.09
N ARG A 50 -2.97 1.85 5.70
CA ARG A 50 -1.55 1.49 5.77
C ARG A 50 -1.34 0.16 6.48
N ARG A 51 -2.01 -0.07 7.61
CA ARG A 51 -1.87 -1.31 8.38
C ARG A 51 -2.50 -2.51 7.69
N ALA A 52 -3.62 -2.31 6.99
CA ALA A 52 -4.33 -3.39 6.33
C ALA A 52 -3.67 -3.81 4.99
N LEU A 53 -3.19 -2.84 4.22
CA LEU A 53 -2.69 -3.07 2.86
C LEU A 53 -1.17 -2.96 2.72
N HIS A 54 -0.47 -2.67 3.82
CA HIS A 54 0.97 -2.41 3.82
C HIS A 54 1.40 -1.35 2.78
N GLY A 55 0.53 -0.35 2.56
CA GLY A 55 0.67 0.65 1.50
C GLY A 55 1.14 2.03 1.98
N ASN A 56 1.84 2.74 1.10
CA ASN A 56 2.08 4.19 1.19
C ASN A 56 1.10 4.88 0.21
N PHE A 57 0.35 5.87 0.68
CA PHE A 57 -0.77 6.48 -0.08
C PHE A 57 -0.53 7.96 -0.36
N LEU A 58 -1.04 8.86 0.49
CA LEU A 58 -0.82 10.31 0.32
C LEU A 58 0.61 10.73 0.68
N PHE A 59 1.24 10.01 1.58
CA PHE A 59 2.63 10.19 1.98
C PHE A 59 3.23 8.83 2.32
N THR A 60 4.54 8.76 2.18
CA THR A 60 5.33 7.61 2.62
C THR A 60 5.69 7.84 4.08
N LEU A 61 5.38 6.88 4.94
CA LEU A 61 6.06 6.77 6.23
C LEU A 61 7.06 5.63 6.14
N ASP A 62 8.22 5.82 6.74
CA ASP A 62 9.19 4.75 6.94
C ASP A 62 9.76 4.82 8.36
N VAL A 63 10.19 3.67 8.88
CA VAL A 63 10.87 3.59 10.16
C VAL A 63 12.23 2.96 9.91
N ASP A 64 13.25 3.79 9.95
CA ASP A 64 14.62 3.39 9.68
C ASP A 64 15.58 4.03 10.70
N MET A 65 16.84 3.64 10.66
CA MET A 65 17.91 4.19 11.47
C MET A 65 18.04 5.70 11.27
N ASP A 66 18.13 6.45 12.37
CA ASP A 66 18.30 7.91 12.31
C ASP A 66 19.66 8.26 11.70
N MET A 67 19.63 8.94 10.56
CA MET A 67 20.82 9.41 9.83
C MET A 67 21.76 10.29 10.67
N LYS A 68 21.26 10.96 11.71
CA LYS A 68 22.07 11.78 12.63
C LYS A 68 22.53 11.01 13.85
N ASN A 69 21.90 9.89 14.18
CA ASN A 69 22.21 9.05 15.33
C ASN A 69 21.87 7.58 15.06
N SER A 70 22.86 6.83 14.59
CA SER A 70 22.70 5.42 14.23
C SER A 70 22.31 4.48 15.37
N SER A 71 22.29 4.96 16.63
CA SER A 71 21.84 4.16 17.77
C SER A 71 20.32 4.24 17.99
N LYS A 72 19.59 4.97 17.15
CA LYS A 72 18.14 5.17 17.25
C LYS A 72 17.48 4.94 15.90
N ASN A 73 16.19 4.65 15.93
CA ASN A 73 15.33 4.70 14.75
C ASN A 73 14.57 6.04 14.75
N ALA A 74 14.24 6.51 13.56
CA ALA A 74 13.41 7.68 13.32
C ALA A 74 12.23 7.31 12.42
N ILE A 75 11.17 8.12 12.52
CA ILE A 75 10.04 8.05 11.59
C ILE A 75 10.31 9.07 10.49
N TYR A 76 10.42 8.59 9.26
CA TYR A 76 10.58 9.43 8.07
C TYR A 76 9.23 9.64 7.42
N LEU A 77 8.93 10.90 7.07
CA LEU A 77 7.76 11.28 6.28
C LEU A 77 8.24 11.88 4.97
N ASP A 78 7.85 11.27 3.85
CA ASP A 78 8.29 11.64 2.51
C ASP A 78 7.11 11.62 1.51
N GLN A 79 7.35 12.13 0.31
CA GLN A 79 6.41 12.05 -0.81
C GLN A 79 6.02 10.60 -1.10
N PRO A 80 4.79 10.36 -1.58
CA PRO A 80 4.36 9.02 -1.90
C PRO A 80 5.04 8.48 -3.15
N ILE A 81 5.12 7.15 -3.24
CA ILE A 81 5.49 6.48 -4.48
C ILE A 81 4.25 6.46 -5.37
N PHE A 82 4.32 7.15 -6.50
CA PHE A 82 3.28 7.09 -7.50
C PHE A 82 3.32 5.75 -8.24
N GLY A 83 2.15 5.14 -8.49
CA GLY A 83 2.02 3.89 -9.26
C GLY A 83 2.35 4.03 -10.75
N VAL A 84 2.74 5.24 -11.19
CA VAL A 84 3.16 5.54 -12.56
C VAL A 84 4.54 6.20 -12.54
N PRO A 85 5.40 5.90 -13.52
CA PRO A 85 6.71 6.55 -13.59
C PRO A 85 6.55 8.07 -13.73
N ARG A 86 7.44 8.82 -13.08
CA ARG A 86 7.38 10.29 -13.01
C ARG A 86 7.36 10.95 -14.39
N SER A 87 8.00 10.35 -15.39
CA SER A 87 7.98 10.81 -16.79
C SER A 87 6.56 10.93 -17.37
N HIS A 88 5.61 10.12 -16.90
CA HIS A 88 4.22 10.16 -17.34
C HIS A 88 3.36 11.17 -16.56
N LEU A 89 3.80 11.60 -15.37
CA LEU A 89 3.11 12.64 -14.58
C LEU A 89 3.41 14.04 -15.09
N VAL A 90 4.51 14.22 -15.83
CA VAL A 90 4.88 15.50 -16.44
C VAL A 90 4.29 15.57 -17.85
N SER A 91 2.97 15.73 -17.95
CA SER A 91 2.38 16.09 -19.25
C SER A 91 2.67 17.56 -19.54
N ARG A 92 3.50 17.78 -20.56
CA ARG A 92 3.85 19.05 -21.24
C ARG A 92 2.90 20.24 -20.97
N ASN A 93 3.41 21.25 -20.26
CA ASN A 93 3.09 22.64 -20.57
C ASN A 93 4.09 23.09 -21.64
N VAL A 94 3.70 22.95 -22.90
CA VAL A 94 4.26 23.75 -24.02
C VAL A 94 3.16 24.69 -24.45
#